data_AF-A0A915BR92-F1
#
_entry.id   AF-A0A915BR92-F1
#
_cell.length_a   1.000
_cell.length_b   1.000
_cell.length_c   1.000
_cell.angle_alpha   90.00
_cell.angle_beta   90.00
_cell.angle_gamma   90.00
#
_symmetry.space_group_name_H-M   'P 1'
#
loop_
_entity.id
_entity.type
_entity.pdbx_description
1 polymer ?
#
loop_
_entity_poly.entity_id
_entity_poly.type
_entity_poly.pdbx_seq_one_letter_code
_entity_poly.pdbx_strand_id
1 'polypeptide(L)'
;MNRPSQSHSFIESVASIFWGFVSSRPNALIIVGLTVGISIVVFQKIISPQLFDIYKKLLHYRSTLQQLKQALEKNYEEYHWNDANFCKAYLSLYAAYREMRTLAKRDVRGRIDPKDKTWKEFDEIHAFER
;
A
#
# COMPACT_ATOMS: atom_id res chain seq x y z
N MET A 1 7.39 -43.45 -14.68
CA MET A 1 6.40 -43.15 -15.73
C MET A 1 6.04 -41.68 -15.63
N ASN A 2 6.65 -40.81 -16.44
CA ASN A 2 6.44 -39.35 -16.39
C ASN A 2 5.23 -38.97 -17.25
N ARG A 3 4.22 -38.32 -16.66
CA ARG A 3 3.13 -37.66 -17.40
C ARG A 3 3.71 -36.43 -18.12
N PRO A 4 3.59 -36.29 -19.46
CA PRO A 4 3.92 -35.04 -20.11
C PRO A 4 2.89 -33.98 -19.74
N SER A 5 3.42 -32.79 -19.51
CA SER A 5 2.81 -31.56 -19.06
C SER A 5 1.70 -31.04 -19.98
N GLN A 6 0.45 -31.07 -19.51
CA GLN A 6 -0.70 -30.38 -20.14
C GLN A 6 -0.44 -28.90 -20.42
N SER A 7 0.44 -28.24 -19.67
CA SER A 7 0.75 -26.81 -19.87
C SER A 7 1.37 -26.51 -21.23
N HIS A 8 2.18 -27.42 -21.80
CA HIS A 8 2.86 -27.19 -23.07
C HIS A 8 1.87 -27.14 -24.25
N SER A 9 0.89 -28.04 -24.30
CA SER A 9 -0.10 -28.06 -25.39
C SER A 9 -1.03 -26.83 -25.38
N PHE A 10 -1.37 -26.32 -24.18
CA PHE A 10 -2.16 -25.09 -24.07
C PHE A 10 -1.36 -23.86 -24.52
N ILE A 11 -0.09 -23.75 -24.11
CA ILE A 11 0.77 -22.62 -24.50
C ILE A 11 1.02 -22.63 -26.02
N GLU A 12 1.28 -23.79 -26.62
CA GLU A 12 1.46 -23.93 -28.07
C GLU A 12 0.17 -23.63 -28.86
N SER A 13 -0.99 -24.04 -28.33
CA SER A 13 -2.29 -23.72 -28.94
C SER A 13 -2.58 -22.22 -28.88
N VAL A 14 -2.34 -21.59 -27.73
CA VAL A 14 -2.50 -20.14 -27.58
C VAL A 14 -1.51 -19.40 -28.47
N ALA A 15 -0.25 -19.82 -28.52
CA ALA A 15 0.79 -19.19 -29.31
C ALA A 15 0.53 -19.28 -30.83
N SER A 16 0.06 -20.43 -31.32
CA SER A 16 -0.25 -20.60 -32.75
C SER A 16 -1.48 -19.79 -33.18
N ILE A 17 -2.52 -19.73 -32.36
CA ILE A 17 -3.69 -18.86 -32.60
C ILE A 17 -3.25 -17.38 -32.57
N PHE A 18 -2.41 -17.01 -31.61
CA PHE A 18 -1.89 -15.65 -31.48
C PHE A 18 -1.03 -15.29 -32.70
N TRP A 19 -0.18 -16.19 -33.18
CA TRP A 19 0.67 -15.99 -34.37
C TRP A 19 -0.15 -15.88 -35.67
N GLY A 20 -1.20 -16.69 -35.81
CA GLY A 20 -2.15 -16.58 -36.93
C GLY A 20 -2.90 -15.26 -36.91
N PHE A 21 -3.30 -14.78 -35.74
CA PHE A 21 -3.96 -13.49 -35.56
C PHE A 21 -3.00 -12.31 -35.84
N VAL A 22 -1.76 -12.43 -35.37
CA VAL A 22 -0.68 -11.43 -35.55
C VAL A 22 -0.33 -11.24 -37.03
N SER A 23 -0.15 -12.33 -37.76
CA SER A 23 0.21 -12.28 -39.19
C SER A 23 -0.94 -11.84 -40.09
N SER A 24 -2.19 -12.15 -39.72
CA SER A 24 -3.36 -11.84 -40.55
C SER A 24 -3.76 -10.36 -40.53
N ARG A 25 -3.48 -9.61 -39.45
CA ARG A 25 -3.97 -8.23 -39.28
C ARG A 25 -2.95 -7.31 -38.56
N PRO A 26 -1.91 -6.81 -39.25
CA PRO A 26 -0.91 -5.94 -38.63
C PRO A 26 -1.51 -4.63 -38.11
N ASN A 27 -2.51 -4.06 -38.79
CA ASN A 27 -3.20 -2.84 -38.34
C ASN A 27 -3.97 -3.06 -37.02
N ALA A 28 -4.54 -4.25 -36.81
CA ALA A 28 -5.24 -4.57 -35.57
C ALA A 28 -4.26 -4.69 -34.39
N LEU A 29 -3.05 -5.19 -34.62
CA LEU A 29 -2.01 -5.23 -33.59
C LEU A 29 -1.56 -3.83 -33.15
N ILE A 30 -1.45 -2.89 -34.09
CA ILE A 30 -1.09 -1.51 -33.76
C ILE A 30 -2.18 -0.88 -32.89
N ILE A 31 -3.45 -1.09 -33.25
CA ILE A 31 -4.59 -0.59 -32.46
C ILE A 31 -4.62 -1.25 -31.08
N VAL A 32 -4.45 -2.56 -30.98
CA VAL A 32 -4.40 -3.29 -29.71
C VAL A 32 -3.21 -2.85 -28.86
N GLY A 33 -2.04 -2.64 -29.46
CA GLY A 33 -0.86 -2.13 -28.76
C GLY A 33 -1.08 -0.73 -28.22
N LEU A 34 -1.72 0.15 -28.99
CA LEU A 34 -2.09 1.49 -28.56
C LEU A 34 -3.13 1.46 -27.43
N THR A 35 -4.19 0.65 -27.54
CA THR A 35 -5.21 0.54 -26.49
C THR A 35 -4.62 -0.02 -25.21
N VAL A 36 -3.81 -1.09 -25.28
CA VAL A 36 -3.10 -1.66 -24.13
C VAL A 36 -2.14 -0.64 -23.52
N GLY A 37 -1.38 0.09 -24.33
CA GLY A 37 -0.47 1.14 -23.87
C GLY A 37 -1.20 2.25 -23.11
N ILE A 38 -2.31 2.74 -23.66
CA ILE A 38 -3.16 3.74 -23.01
C ILE A 38 -3.74 3.17 -21.71
N SER A 39 -4.25 1.93 -21.72
CA SER A 39 -4.77 1.26 -20.54
C SER A 39 -3.72 1.14 -19.43
N ILE A 40 -2.47 0.78 -19.75
CA ILE A 40 -1.38 0.71 -18.77
C ILE A 40 -1.11 2.09 -18.15
N VAL A 41 -1.05 3.14 -18.97
CA VAL A 41 -0.82 4.52 -18.47
C VAL A 41 -1.96 4.97 -17.56
N VAL A 42 -3.21 4.73 -17.96
CA VAL A 42 -4.40 5.04 -17.16
C VAL A 42 -4.40 4.24 -15.86
N PHE A 43 -4.07 2.95 -15.93
CA PHE A 43 -4.00 2.09 -14.75
C PHE A 43 -2.95 2.58 -13.76
N GLN A 44 -1.75 2.92 -14.24
CA GLN A 44 -0.67 3.43 -13.39
C GLN A 44 -0.96 4.81 -12.80
N LYS A 45 -1.60 5.71 -13.57
CA LYS A 45 -1.85 7.09 -13.11
C LYS A 45 -3.12 7.26 -12.30
N ILE A 46 -4.19 6.54 -12.62
CA ILE A 46 -5.53 6.76 -12.05
C ILE A 46 -5.90 5.63 -11.09
N ILE A 47 -5.74 4.38 -11.52
CA ILE A 47 -6.22 3.23 -10.73
C ILE A 47 -5.25 2.94 -9.58
N SER A 48 -3.94 3.01 -9.82
CA SER A 48 -2.92 2.75 -8.79
C SER A 48 -3.07 3.62 -7.52
N PRO A 49 -3.22 4.96 -7.58
CA PRO A 49 -3.43 5.76 -6.37
C PRO A 49 -4.76 5.45 -5.69
N GLN A 50 -5.83 5.23 -6.45
CA GLN A 50 -7.14 4.90 -5.87
C GLN A 50 -7.13 3.54 -5.16
N LEU A 51 -6.52 2.52 -5.77
CA LEU A 51 -6.36 1.19 -5.15
C LEU A 51 -5.53 1.29 -3.87
N PHE A 52 -4.51 2.12 -3.84
CA PHE A 52 -3.67 2.29 -2.67
C PHE A 52 -4.39 2.99 -1.52
N ASP A 53 -5.21 4.00 -1.79
CA ASP A 53 -6.06 4.63 -0.78
C ASP A 53 -7.12 3.65 -0.24
N ILE A 54 -7.72 2.83 -1.11
CA ILE A 54 -8.64 1.77 -0.70
C ILE A 54 -7.90 0.73 0.17
N TYR A 55 -6.69 0.35 -0.22
CA TYR A 55 -5.88 -0.61 0.53
C TYR A 55 -5.52 -0.09 1.93
N LYS A 56 -5.14 1.19 2.06
CA LYS A 56 -4.92 1.84 3.36
C LYS A 56 -6.17 1.84 4.24
N LYS A 57 -7.34 2.06 3.65
CA LYS A 57 -8.63 1.98 4.35
C LYS A 57 -8.93 0.54 4.79
N LEU A 58 -8.72 -0.44 3.91
CA LEU A 58 -8.95 -1.87 4.18
C LEU A 58 -8.05 -2.40 5.30
N LEU A 59 -6.78 -1.99 5.31
CA LEU A 59 -5.82 -2.31 6.37
C LEU A 59 -6.05 -1.52 7.66
N HIS A 60 -7.13 -0.73 7.75
CA HIS A 60 -7.51 -0.02 8.96
C HIS A 60 -6.40 0.87 9.56
N TYR A 61 -5.52 1.43 8.72
CA TYR A 61 -4.39 2.28 9.14
C TYR A 61 -4.82 3.37 10.12
N ARG A 62 -5.99 3.98 9.86
CA ARG A 62 -6.57 5.01 10.73
C ARG A 62 -6.92 4.48 12.12
N SER A 63 -7.54 3.30 12.20
CA SER A 63 -7.90 2.69 13.47
C SER A 63 -6.66 2.28 14.26
N THR A 64 -5.66 1.67 13.61
CA THR A 64 -4.41 1.29 14.26
C THR A 64 -3.64 2.50 14.75
N LEU A 65 -3.53 3.57 13.95
CA LEU A 65 -2.89 4.82 14.38
C LEU A 65 -3.64 5.47 15.55
N GLN A 66 -4.97 5.41 15.55
CA GLN A 66 -5.77 5.93 16.65
C GLN A 66 -5.57 5.13 17.94
N GLN A 67 -5.50 3.80 17.88
CA GLN A 67 -5.20 2.96 19.04
C GLN A 67 -3.79 3.22 19.59
N LEU A 68 -2.80 3.35 18.71
CA LEU A 68 -1.42 3.68 19.10
C LEU A 68 -1.36 5.07 19.76
N LYS A 69 -2.04 6.07 19.17
CA LYS A 69 -2.15 7.41 19.75
C LYS A 69 -2.80 7.36 21.13
N GLN A 70 -3.94 6.67 21.27
CA GLN A 70 -4.63 6.51 22.55
C GLN A 70 -3.78 5.80 23.60
N ALA A 71 -2.99 4.79 23.21
CA ALA A 71 -2.07 4.11 24.11
C ALA A 71 -0.93 5.05 24.55
N LEU A 72 -0.41 5.90 23.66
CA LEU A 72 0.62 6.89 24.01
C LEU A 72 0.09 8.03 24.88
N GLU A 73 -1.16 8.44 24.67
CA GLU A 73 -1.86 9.50 25.42
C GLU A 73 -2.53 8.97 26.71
N LYS A 74 -2.40 7.67 27.00
CA LYS A 74 -2.93 7.11 28.24
C LYS A 74 -2.18 7.69 29.44
N ASN A 75 -2.93 8.11 30.45
CA ASN A 75 -2.37 8.48 31.76
C ASN A 75 -1.85 7.23 32.46
N TYR A 76 -0.54 7.00 32.35
CA TYR A 76 0.17 6.01 33.14
C TYR A 76 0.60 6.62 34.47
N GLU A 77 0.40 5.87 35.55
CA GLU A 77 0.81 6.28 36.90
C GLU A 77 2.32 6.52 36.97
N GLU A 78 2.75 7.50 37.79
CA GLU A 78 4.15 7.92 37.89
C GLU A 78 5.12 6.77 38.20
N TYR A 79 4.67 5.76 38.96
CA TYR A 79 5.50 4.61 39.32
C TYR A 79 5.89 3.74 38.11
N HIS A 80 5.09 3.73 37.03
CA HIS A 80 5.41 2.96 35.82
C HIS A 80 6.65 3.53 35.11
N TRP A 81 6.92 4.83 35.23
CA TRP A 81 8.08 5.47 34.60
C TRP A 81 9.41 5.10 35.27
N ASN A 82 9.38 4.61 36.50
CA ASN A 82 10.56 4.10 37.19
C ASN A 82 10.95 2.68 36.75
N ASP A 83 10.06 1.95 36.06
CA ASP A 83 10.40 0.66 35.47
C ASP A 83 11.06 0.85 34.10
N ALA A 84 12.33 0.44 34.01
CA ALA A 84 13.10 0.50 32.77
C ALA A 84 12.45 -0.32 31.63
N ASN A 85 11.77 -1.43 31.94
CA ASN A 85 11.08 -2.24 30.94
C ASN A 85 9.86 -1.52 30.37
N PHE A 86 9.10 -0.84 31.22
CA PHE A 86 7.98 -0.02 30.81
C PHE A 86 8.43 1.14 29.91
N CYS A 87 9.46 1.89 30.32
CA CYS A 87 10.03 2.98 29.52
C CYS A 87 10.51 2.49 28.14
N LYS A 88 11.18 1.32 28.09
CA LYS A 88 11.62 0.71 26.83
C LYS A 88 10.43 0.32 25.94
N ALA A 89 9.39 -0.27 26.53
CA ALA A 89 8.18 -0.63 25.80
C ALA A 89 7.46 0.61 25.27
N TYR A 90 7.33 1.67 26.07
CA TYR A 90 6.73 2.94 25.68
C TYR A 90 7.50 3.60 24.52
N LEU A 91 8.83 3.63 24.57
CA LEU A 91 9.67 4.12 23.46
C LEU A 91 9.50 3.28 22.19
N SER A 92 9.39 1.95 22.33
CA SER A 92 9.14 1.07 21.18
C SER A 92 7.77 1.32 20.54
N LEU A 93 6.76 1.58 21.37
CA LEU A 93 5.41 1.95 20.92
C LEU A 93 5.42 3.29 20.18
N TYR A 94 6.15 4.28 20.71
CA TYR A 94 6.33 5.58 20.07
C TYR A 94 7.05 5.47 18.72
N ALA A 95 8.09 4.63 18.64
CA ALA A 95 8.79 4.35 17.38
C ALA A 95 7.84 3.71 16.35
N ALA A 96 7.07 2.70 16.74
CA ALA A 96 6.08 2.06 15.88
C ALA A 96 5.00 3.05 15.40
N TYR A 97 4.51 3.92 16.29
CA TYR A 97 3.58 5.00 15.93
C TYR A 97 4.17 5.94 14.87
N ARG A 98 5.42 6.37 15.04
CA ARG A 98 6.10 7.27 14.09
C ARG A 98 6.29 6.61 12.72
N GLU A 99 6.66 5.33 12.69
CA GLU A 99 6.80 4.57 11.45
C GLU A 99 5.46 4.43 10.74
N MET A 100 4.41 3.98 11.45
CA MET A 100 3.06 3.86 10.91
C MET A 100 2.53 5.18 10.37
N ARG A 101 2.75 6.29 11.07
CA ARG A 101 2.38 7.64 10.62
C ARG A 101 3.10 8.02 9.33
N THR A 102 4.40 7.73 9.25
CA THR A 102 5.20 8.00 8.05
C THR A 102 4.71 7.17 6.86
N LEU A 103 4.37 5.90 7.08
CA LEU A 103 3.81 5.01 6.06
C LEU A 103 2.41 5.47 5.62
N ALA A 104 1.57 5.91 6.54
CA ALA A 104 0.23 6.41 6.23
C ALA A 104 0.28 7.63 5.30
N LYS A 105 1.24 8.53 5.52
CA LYS A 105 1.45 9.76 4.71
C LYS A 105 2.16 9.54 3.37
N ARG A 106 2.79 8.38 3.16
CA ARG A 106 3.45 8.07 1.89
C ARG A 106 2.40 7.75 0.83
N ASP A 107 2.54 8.32 -0.35
CA ASP A 107 1.80 7.94 -1.55
C ASP A 107 2.36 6.64 -2.17
N VAL A 108 1.73 6.10 -3.21
CA VAL A 108 2.16 4.90 -3.97
C VAL A 108 3.62 4.98 -4.39
N ARG A 109 4.10 6.20 -4.66
CA ARG A 109 5.48 6.49 -5.08
C ARG A 109 6.47 6.67 -3.92
N GLY A 110 6.04 6.43 -2.69
CA GLY A 110 6.84 6.62 -1.47
C GLY A 110 7.08 8.08 -1.10
N ARG A 111 6.43 9.04 -1.77
CA ARG A 111 6.55 10.48 -1.49
C ARG A 111 5.55 10.89 -0.44
N ILE A 112 5.95 11.77 0.46
CA ILE A 112 5.06 12.40 1.44
C ILE A 112 4.60 13.72 0.84
N ASP A 113 3.31 13.88 0.62
CA ASP A 113 2.75 15.16 0.18
C ASP A 113 2.57 16.08 1.40
N PRO A 114 3.31 17.20 1.51
CA PRO A 114 3.16 18.14 2.61
C PRO A 114 1.79 18.85 2.62
N LYS A 115 1.03 18.80 1.52
CA LYS A 115 -0.31 19.39 1.42
C LYS A 115 -1.44 18.43 1.81
N ASP A 116 -1.15 17.14 1.99
CA ASP A 116 -2.16 16.16 2.41
C ASP A 116 -2.55 16.39 3.87
N LYS A 117 -3.81 16.77 4.09
CA LYS A 117 -4.39 17.02 5.41
C LYS A 117 -5.04 15.79 6.03
N THR A 118 -5.17 14.69 5.28
CA THR A 118 -5.91 13.48 5.69
C THR A 118 -5.40 12.92 7.02
N TRP A 119 -4.09 13.02 7.25
CA TRP A 119 -3.42 12.45 8.43
C TRP A 119 -2.92 13.50 9.42
N LYS A 120 -3.34 14.77 9.28
CA LYS A 120 -2.88 15.87 10.13
C LYS A 120 -3.28 15.67 11.60
N GLU A 121 -4.39 14.98 11.86
CA GLU A 121 -4.87 14.65 13.22
C GLU A 121 -3.89 13.79 14.05
N PHE A 122 -2.97 13.09 13.38
CA PHE A 122 -1.93 12.28 13.99
C PHE A 122 -0.58 13.02 14.11
N ASP A 123 -0.50 14.26 13.63
CA ASP A 123 0.72 15.06 13.71
C ASP A 123 0.97 15.61 15.11
N GLU A 124 -0.12 15.89 15.81
CA GLU A 124 -0.13 16.36 17.19
C GLU A 124 -0.48 15.17 18.10
N ILE A 125 0.46 14.81 18.97
CA ILE A 125 0.16 14.05 20.18
C ILE A 125 -0.06 15.13 21.24
N HIS A 126 -1.25 15.16 21.84
CA HIS A 126 -1.48 16.11 22.92
C HIS A 126 -0.75 15.57 24.14
N ALA A 127 0.44 16.11 24.40
CA ALA A 127 1.05 15.98 25.71
C ALA A 127 0.16 16.78 26.67
N PHE A 128 -0.46 16.09 27.61
CA PHE A 128 -1.31 16.60 28.67
C PHE A 128 -1.18 18.11 28.92
N GLU A 129 -2.22 18.87 28.59
CA GLU A 129 -2.50 20.10 29.33
C GLU A 129 -2.95 19.69 30.73
N ARG A 130 -2.20 20.18 31.71
CA ARG A 130 -2.39 19.96 33.14
C ARG A 130 -3.63 20.71 33.65
#